data_AF-A0A2G9LQ14-F1
#
_entry.id   AF-A0A2G9LQ14-F1
#
_cell.length_a   1.000
_cell.length_b   1.000
_cell.length_c   1.000
_cell.angle_alpha   90.00
_cell.angle_beta   90.00
_cell.angle_gamma   90.00
#
_symmetry.space_group_name_H-M   'P 1'
#
loop_
_entity.id
_entity.type
_entity.pdbx_description
1 polymer ?
#
loop_
_entity_poly.entity_id
_entity_poly.type
_entity_poly.pdbx_seq_one_letter_code
_entity_poly.pdbx_strand_id
1 'polypeptide(L)'
;MVTSELLLNKRNDLEQLVGHGHMELAAYDLLLHARLEYNSDLERATEEILTAMDCNYQSELSEKLTIRSKLTGLVETFGHKPAYIFVLNYDNNIHKEHAVSANYSRDCIGKHITDKEILPDMKKIAYEDNAILFDPKGYIVATNTILVNVDPSDIIGGRRGGNEELGFANKVGSRHHFAIGASYHLLGTVVYTLSETGHVRRFVQGKITFSTVDHETK
;
A
#
# COMPACT_ATOMS: atom_id res chain seq x y z
N MET A 1 -7.27 -12.75 -5.36
CA MET A 1 -7.69 -11.54 -4.63
C MET A 1 -7.17 -11.66 -3.20
N VAL A 2 -6.56 -10.61 -2.67
CA VAL A 2 -6.12 -10.61 -1.27
C VAL A 2 -7.34 -10.50 -0.37
N THR A 3 -7.54 -11.48 0.51
CA THR A 3 -8.64 -11.50 1.47
C THR A 3 -8.26 -10.70 2.73
N SER A 4 -9.27 -10.14 3.41
CA SER A 4 -9.08 -9.49 4.71
C SER A 4 -8.44 -10.44 5.73
N GLU A 5 -8.84 -11.71 5.69
CA GLU A 5 -8.27 -12.77 6.54
C GLU A 5 -6.78 -12.99 6.28
N LEU A 6 -6.35 -13.02 5.01
CA LEU A 6 -4.93 -13.13 4.66
C LEU A 6 -4.12 -11.97 5.23
N LEU A 7 -4.62 -10.73 5.12
CA LEU A 7 -3.92 -9.56 5.66
C LEU A 7 -3.85 -9.60 7.19
N LEU A 8 -4.95 -9.98 7.85
CA LEU A 8 -4.98 -10.13 9.31
C LEU A 8 -3.98 -11.21 9.78
N ASN A 9 -3.92 -12.35 9.09
CA ASN A 9 -2.95 -13.40 9.40
C ASN A 9 -1.51 -12.92 9.18
N LYS A 10 -1.27 -12.21 8.08
CA LYS A 10 0.05 -11.64 7.76
C LYS A 10 0.48 -10.54 8.71
N ARG A 11 -0.45 -9.85 9.39
CA ARG A 11 -0.11 -8.92 10.48
C ARG A 11 0.63 -9.63 11.62
N ASN A 12 0.20 -10.84 11.99
CA ASN A 12 0.84 -11.61 13.06
C ASN A 12 2.25 -12.07 12.66
N ASP A 13 2.43 -12.48 11.40
CA ASP A 13 3.75 -12.79 10.84
C ASP A 13 4.69 -11.57 10.93
N LEU A 14 4.16 -10.38 10.61
CA LEU A 14 4.92 -9.13 10.72
C LEU A 14 5.30 -8.83 12.17
N GLU A 15 4.38 -8.99 13.11
CA GLU A 15 4.62 -8.78 14.55
C GLU A 15 5.72 -9.69 15.09
N GLN A 16 5.78 -10.95 14.64
CA GLN A 16 6.89 -11.85 14.96
C GLN A 16 8.22 -11.38 14.34
N LEU A 17 8.18 -10.86 13.12
CA LEU A 17 9.37 -10.36 12.41
C LEU A 17 9.97 -9.11 13.06
N VAL A 18 9.13 -8.14 13.43
CA VAL A 18 9.59 -6.82 13.93
C VAL A 18 9.60 -6.71 15.45
N GLY A 19 9.03 -7.69 16.16
CA GLY A 19 8.90 -7.67 17.61
C GLY A 19 8.13 -6.42 18.09
N HIS A 20 8.81 -5.56 18.86
CA HIS A 20 8.25 -4.30 19.36
C HIS A 20 8.36 -3.13 18.35
N GLY A 21 8.46 -3.41 17.05
CA GLY A 21 8.48 -2.41 15.98
C GLY A 21 7.15 -1.65 15.83
N HIS A 22 6.82 -0.79 16.80
CA HIS A 22 5.53 -0.10 16.89
C HIS A 22 5.17 0.70 15.63
N MET A 23 6.16 1.35 15.00
CA MET A 23 5.94 2.13 13.78
C MET A 23 5.59 1.25 12.58
N GLU A 24 6.25 0.10 12.45
CA GLU A 24 6.04 -0.84 11.35
C GLU A 24 4.67 -1.52 11.44
N LEU A 25 4.25 -1.88 12.64
CA LEU A 25 2.91 -2.40 12.90
C LEU A 25 1.84 -1.34 12.63
N ALA A 26 2.05 -0.09 13.07
CA ALA A 26 1.13 1.00 12.78
C ALA A 26 1.03 1.30 11.28
N ALA A 27 2.16 1.29 10.56
CA ALA A 27 2.19 1.43 9.11
C ALA A 27 1.38 0.34 8.42
N TYR A 28 1.57 -0.92 8.81
CA TYR A 28 0.80 -2.05 8.30
C TYR A 28 -0.70 -1.89 8.59
N ASP A 29 -1.04 -1.49 9.81
CA ASP A 29 -2.44 -1.30 10.25
C ASP A 29 -3.14 -0.20 9.43
N LEU A 30 -2.43 0.88 9.05
CA LEU A 30 -2.96 1.90 8.14
C LEU A 30 -3.22 1.35 6.73
N LEU A 31 -2.30 0.54 6.18
CA LEU A 31 -2.49 -0.08 4.86
C LEU A 31 -3.64 -1.10 4.87
N LEU A 32 -3.75 -1.88 5.94
CA LEU A 32 -4.85 -2.79 6.18
C LEU A 32 -6.18 -2.03 6.26
N HIS A 33 -6.25 -0.95 7.05
CA HIS A 33 -7.44 -0.14 7.17
C HIS A 33 -7.90 0.40 5.81
N ALA A 34 -6.97 0.97 5.02
CA ALA A 34 -7.30 1.48 3.69
C ALA A 34 -7.89 0.39 2.77
N ARG A 35 -7.39 -0.85 2.86
CA ARG A 35 -7.93 -1.97 2.09
C ARG A 35 -9.32 -2.40 2.58
N LEU A 36 -9.51 -2.51 3.89
CA LEU A 36 -10.80 -2.89 4.48
C LEU A 36 -11.88 -1.85 4.17
N GLU A 37 -11.54 -0.57 4.27
CA GLU A 37 -12.44 0.52 3.95
C GLU A 37 -12.82 0.52 2.45
N TYR A 38 -11.85 0.31 1.55
CA TYR A 38 -12.13 0.16 0.13
C TYR A 38 -13.09 -1.01 -0.16
N ASN A 39 -12.91 -2.15 0.51
CA ASN A 39 -13.81 -3.29 0.35
C ASN A 39 -15.23 -2.97 0.84
N SER A 40 -15.37 -2.23 1.95
CA SER A 40 -16.67 -1.79 2.45
C SER A 40 -17.34 -0.78 1.51
N ASP A 41 -16.58 0.17 0.95
CA ASP A 41 -17.08 1.13 -0.05
C ASP A 41 -17.52 0.41 -1.33
N LEU A 42 -16.80 -0.63 -1.77
CA LEU A 42 -17.14 -1.48 -2.91
C LEU A 42 -18.45 -2.24 -2.68
N GLU A 43 -18.64 -2.83 -1.50
CA GLU A 43 -19.87 -3.50 -1.12
C GLU A 43 -21.05 -2.52 -1.11
N ARG A 44 -20.89 -1.34 -0.51
CA ARG A 44 -21.92 -0.31 -0.49
C ARG A 44 -22.30 0.15 -1.89
N ALA A 45 -21.33 0.45 -2.75
CA ALA A 45 -21.59 0.84 -4.13
C ALA A 45 -22.33 -0.26 -4.92
N THR A 46 -21.99 -1.53 -4.66
CA THR A 46 -22.70 -2.66 -5.28
C THR A 46 -24.17 -2.70 -4.84
N GLU A 47 -24.45 -2.53 -3.54
CA GLU A 47 -25.83 -2.49 -3.01
C GLU A 47 -26.64 -1.30 -3.53
N GLU A 48 -26.02 -0.14 -3.66
CA GLU A 48 -26.65 1.06 -4.20
C GLU A 48 -27.07 0.83 -5.66
N ILE A 49 -26.20 0.23 -6.48
CA ILE A 49 -26.53 -0.14 -7.87
C ILE A 49 -27.67 -1.16 -7.91
N LEU A 50 -27.59 -2.22 -7.10
CA LEU A 50 -28.64 -3.25 -7.02
C LEU A 50 -30.01 -2.66 -6.62
N THR A 51 -30.00 -1.71 -5.67
CA THR A 51 -31.20 -0.99 -5.22
C THR A 51 -31.74 -0.07 -6.31
N ALA A 52 -30.86 0.71 -6.96
CA ALA A 52 -31.23 1.65 -8.01
C ALA A 52 -31.74 0.98 -9.29
N MET A 53 -31.31 -0.26 -9.55
CA MET A 53 -31.85 -1.09 -10.64
C MET A 53 -33.32 -1.49 -10.42
N ASP A 54 -33.98 -1.03 -9.35
CA ASP A 54 -35.35 -1.32 -8.96
C ASP A 54 -35.65 -2.81 -9.10
N CYS A 55 -34.76 -3.60 -8.51
CA CYS A 55 -34.88 -5.04 -8.48
C CYS A 55 -36.08 -5.45 -7.59
N ASN A 56 -37.31 -5.22 -8.05
CA ASN A 56 -38.52 -6.00 -7.72
C ASN A 56 -38.36 -7.45 -8.23
N TYR A 57 -37.20 -8.03 -7.97
CA TYR A 57 -36.74 -9.27 -8.56
C TYR A 57 -37.32 -10.44 -7.75
N GLN A 58 -38.38 -11.03 -8.30
CA GLN A 58 -38.81 -12.39 -7.99
C GLN A 58 -37.85 -13.44 -8.61
N SER A 59 -36.55 -13.17 -8.71
CA SER A 59 -35.57 -14.19 -9.13
C SER A 59 -35.15 -15.05 -7.95
N GLU A 60 -34.79 -16.30 -8.27
CA GLU A 60 -34.13 -17.20 -7.35
C GLU A 60 -32.84 -16.59 -6.78
N LEU A 61 -32.54 -16.92 -5.53
CA LEU A 61 -31.38 -16.44 -4.78
C LEU A 61 -30.05 -16.62 -5.55
N SER A 62 -29.93 -17.68 -6.34
CA SER A 62 -28.77 -18.01 -7.18
C SER A 62 -28.47 -16.95 -8.25
N GLU A 63 -29.50 -16.40 -8.88
CA GLU A 63 -29.37 -15.37 -9.92
C GLU A 63 -28.95 -14.02 -9.30
N LYS A 64 -29.52 -13.69 -8.13
CA LYS A 64 -29.13 -12.49 -7.36
C LYS A 64 -27.66 -12.52 -6.96
N LEU A 65 -27.17 -13.66 -6.47
CA LEU A 65 -25.76 -13.85 -6.11
C LEU A 65 -24.85 -13.72 -7.35
N THR A 66 -25.29 -14.21 -8.50
CA THR A 66 -24.55 -14.10 -9.77
C THR A 66 -24.44 -12.66 -10.24
N ILE A 67 -25.54 -11.90 -10.23
CA ILE A 67 -25.56 -10.49 -10.62
C ILE A 67 -24.68 -9.67 -9.67
N ARG A 68 -24.84 -9.88 -8.35
CA ARG A 68 -24.00 -9.24 -7.33
C ARG A 68 -22.52 -9.49 -7.61
N SER A 69 -22.11 -10.74 -7.79
CA SER A 69 -20.71 -11.09 -8.07
C SER A 69 -20.16 -10.42 -9.32
N LYS A 70 -20.95 -10.35 -10.41
CA LYS A 70 -20.57 -9.64 -11.63
C LYS A 70 -20.43 -8.14 -11.41
N LEU A 71 -21.38 -7.51 -10.71
CA LEU A 71 -21.34 -6.08 -10.41
C LEU A 71 -20.16 -5.71 -9.53
N THR A 72 -19.92 -6.48 -8.46
CA THR A 72 -18.73 -6.30 -7.62
C THR A 72 -17.46 -6.43 -8.45
N GLY A 73 -17.38 -7.43 -9.34
CA GLY A 73 -16.24 -7.59 -10.24
C GLY A 73 -16.04 -6.41 -11.20
N LEU A 74 -17.12 -5.79 -11.70
CA LEU A 74 -17.06 -4.60 -12.55
C LEU A 74 -16.58 -3.37 -11.77
N VAL A 75 -17.20 -3.08 -10.62
CA VAL A 75 -16.79 -1.95 -9.78
C VAL A 75 -15.35 -2.14 -9.29
N GLU A 76 -14.93 -3.37 -9.01
CA GLU A 76 -13.54 -3.65 -8.68
C GLU A 76 -12.60 -3.50 -9.88
N THR A 77 -13.02 -3.86 -11.10
CA THR A 77 -12.17 -3.74 -12.29
C THR A 77 -11.93 -2.28 -12.68
N PHE A 78 -12.98 -1.46 -12.59
CA PHE A 78 -12.95 -0.07 -13.05
C PHE A 78 -12.84 0.96 -11.92
N GLY A 79 -12.99 0.54 -10.67
CA GLY A 79 -12.85 1.39 -9.50
C GLY A 79 -11.40 1.77 -9.23
N HIS A 80 -11.18 3.00 -8.76
CA HIS A 80 -9.87 3.43 -8.28
C HIS A 80 -9.55 2.74 -6.96
N LYS A 81 -8.51 1.91 -6.96
CA LYS A 81 -8.05 1.15 -5.79
C LYS A 81 -7.02 1.97 -5.02
N PRO A 82 -7.05 1.96 -3.68
CA PRO A 82 -6.04 2.64 -2.89
C PRO A 82 -4.67 1.99 -3.14
N ALA A 83 -3.63 2.81 -3.23
CA ALA A 83 -2.26 2.32 -3.33
C ALA A 83 -1.31 3.30 -2.65
N TYR A 84 -0.25 2.77 -2.02
CA TYR A 84 0.67 3.59 -1.23
C TYR A 84 2.12 3.15 -1.39
N ILE A 85 3.03 4.10 -1.20
CA ILE A 85 4.41 3.87 -0.76
C ILE A 85 4.57 4.61 0.57
N PHE A 86 4.87 3.91 1.66
CA PHE A 86 5.27 4.52 2.92
C PHE A 86 6.77 4.34 3.10
N VAL A 87 7.49 5.42 3.40
CA VAL A 87 8.92 5.38 3.76
C VAL A 87 9.04 5.75 5.23
N LEU A 88 9.41 4.78 6.06
CA LEU A 88 9.60 4.95 7.49
C LEU A 88 11.05 5.32 7.81
N ASN A 89 11.28 5.98 8.95
CA ASN A 89 12.59 6.47 9.39
C ASN A 89 13.26 7.45 8.41
N TYR A 90 12.47 8.26 7.71
CA TYR A 90 13.00 9.27 6.80
C TYR A 90 13.63 10.44 7.57
N ASP A 91 14.94 10.66 7.42
CA ASP A 91 15.65 11.83 7.92
C ASP A 91 15.98 12.81 6.79
N ASN A 92 15.38 14.01 6.81
CA ASN A 92 15.61 15.03 5.79
C ASN A 92 17.08 15.50 5.71
N ASN A 93 17.86 15.39 6.79
CA ASN A 93 19.27 15.77 6.76
C ASN A 93 20.11 14.80 5.93
N ILE A 94 19.70 13.53 5.87
CA ILE A 94 20.43 12.44 5.23
C ILE A 94 19.83 12.13 3.85
N HIS A 95 18.51 12.15 3.72
CA HIS A 95 17.78 11.57 2.60
C HIS A 95 17.22 12.59 1.59
N LYS A 96 17.43 13.90 1.80
CA LYS A 96 16.85 14.95 0.95
C LYS A 96 17.17 14.84 -0.54
N GLU A 97 18.30 14.26 -0.91
CA GLU A 97 18.70 14.13 -2.32
C GLU A 97 17.94 13.05 -3.10
N HIS A 98 17.17 12.22 -2.38
CA HIS A 98 16.38 11.13 -2.94
C HIS A 98 14.87 11.40 -2.89
N ALA A 99 14.44 12.60 -2.48
CA ALA A 99 13.04 12.93 -2.27
C ALA A 99 12.73 14.34 -2.76
N VAL A 100 11.73 14.45 -3.65
CA VAL A 100 11.18 15.74 -4.10
C VAL A 100 9.70 15.79 -3.75
N SER A 101 9.37 16.51 -2.70
CA SER A 101 7.98 16.67 -2.25
C SER A 101 7.25 17.73 -3.05
N ALA A 102 5.95 17.50 -3.30
CA ALA A 102 5.12 18.52 -3.89
C ALA A 102 4.95 19.73 -2.96
N ASN A 103 4.90 20.94 -3.53
CA ASN A 103 4.85 22.18 -2.76
C ASN A 103 3.41 22.54 -2.37
N TYR A 104 2.76 21.68 -1.59
CA TYR A 104 1.43 21.95 -1.01
C TYR A 104 1.25 21.23 0.33
N SER A 105 0.46 21.84 1.21
CA SER A 105 0.17 21.28 2.53
C SER A 105 -1.01 20.30 2.46
N ARG A 106 -0.93 19.21 3.25
CA ARG A 106 -2.01 18.26 3.52
C ARG A 106 -2.25 18.23 5.02
N ASP A 107 -3.51 18.08 5.42
CA ASP A 107 -3.93 18.06 6.83
C ASP A 107 -3.31 16.91 7.64
N CYS A 108 -2.82 15.86 6.97
CA CYS A 108 -2.13 14.76 7.61
C CYS A 108 -0.65 15.04 7.94
N ILE A 109 -0.03 16.07 7.35
CA ILE A 109 1.36 16.42 7.66
C ILE A 109 1.45 16.88 9.12
N GLY A 110 2.37 16.29 9.87
CA GLY A 110 2.52 16.52 11.31
C GLY A 110 1.67 15.61 12.19
N LYS A 111 0.79 14.77 11.63
CA LYS A 111 0.10 13.71 12.38
C LYS A 111 1.03 12.52 12.61
N HIS A 112 0.90 11.90 13.77
CA HIS A 112 1.64 10.69 14.13
C HIS A 112 0.97 9.45 13.49
N ILE A 113 1.74 8.45 13.11
CA ILE A 113 1.25 7.24 12.41
C ILE A 113 0.21 6.43 13.22
N THR A 114 0.21 6.57 14.54
CA THR A 114 -0.77 5.93 15.44
C THR A 114 -1.99 6.81 15.73
N ASP A 115 -2.03 8.03 15.21
CA ASP A 115 -3.15 8.94 15.41
C ASP A 115 -4.35 8.48 14.57
N LYS A 116 -5.47 8.20 15.23
CA LYS A 116 -6.69 7.75 14.55
C LYS A 116 -7.30 8.84 13.67
N GLU A 117 -7.02 10.12 13.94
CA GLU A 117 -7.48 11.24 13.13
C GLU A 117 -6.79 11.31 11.76
N ILE A 118 -5.79 10.46 11.50
CA ILE A 118 -5.12 10.36 10.20
C ILE A 118 -5.96 9.61 9.17
N LEU A 119 -6.86 8.71 9.60
CA LEU A 119 -7.55 7.77 8.70
C LEU A 119 -8.37 8.48 7.61
N PRO A 120 -9.17 9.52 7.90
CA PRO A 120 -9.92 10.23 6.86
C PRO A 120 -9.00 10.92 5.85
N ASP A 121 -7.84 11.42 6.29
CA ASP A 121 -6.89 12.09 5.39
C ASP A 121 -6.13 11.07 4.56
N MET A 122 -5.81 9.90 5.14
CA MET A 122 -5.23 8.79 4.40
C MET A 122 -6.13 8.38 3.23
N LYS A 123 -7.44 8.26 3.47
CA LYS A 123 -8.42 7.97 2.41
C LYS A 123 -8.37 8.98 1.26
N LYS A 124 -8.26 10.29 1.57
CA LYS A 124 -8.21 11.34 0.54
C LYS A 124 -6.95 11.22 -0.33
N ILE A 125 -5.82 10.85 0.26
CA ILE A 125 -4.54 10.76 -0.44
C ILE A 125 -4.24 9.36 -0.98
N ALA A 126 -5.15 8.39 -0.79
CA ALA A 126 -5.02 7.01 -1.25
C ALA A 126 -4.88 6.85 -2.77
N TYR A 127 -5.24 7.90 -3.50
CA TYR A 127 -5.26 7.99 -4.95
C TYR A 127 -4.22 8.97 -5.49
N GLU A 128 -3.43 9.57 -4.59
CA GLU A 128 -2.27 10.35 -4.99
C GLU A 128 -1.15 9.42 -5.42
N ASP A 129 -0.39 9.84 -6.42
CA ASP A 129 0.83 9.15 -6.80
C ASP A 129 1.93 9.40 -5.75
N ASN A 130 2.99 8.58 -5.83
CA ASN A 130 4.24 8.75 -5.08
C ASN A 130 4.17 8.41 -3.58
N ALA A 131 5.21 8.80 -2.83
CA ALA A 131 5.46 8.33 -1.48
C ALA A 131 4.96 9.27 -0.37
N ILE A 132 4.72 8.66 0.79
CA ILE A 132 4.48 9.34 2.07
C ILE A 132 5.68 9.05 2.97
N LEU A 133 6.24 10.11 3.53
CA LEU A 133 7.45 10.04 4.34
C LEU A 133 7.09 10.20 5.82
N PHE A 134 7.56 9.25 6.63
CA PHE A 134 7.44 9.27 8.08
C PHE A 134 8.83 9.44 8.69
N ASP A 135 8.99 10.38 9.61
CA ASP A 135 10.25 10.56 10.33
C ASP A 135 10.52 9.41 11.32
N PRO A 136 11.72 9.33 11.93
CA PRO A 136 12.04 8.29 12.91
C PRO A 136 11.15 8.31 14.17
N LYS A 137 10.42 9.40 14.40
CA LYS A 137 9.47 9.54 15.50
C LYS A 137 8.05 9.14 15.09
N GLY A 138 7.82 8.74 13.84
CA GLY A 138 6.52 8.30 13.33
C GLY A 138 5.60 9.43 12.86
N TYR A 139 6.08 10.66 12.68
CA TYR A 139 5.28 11.76 12.15
C TYR A 139 5.34 11.82 10.62
N ILE A 140 4.22 12.10 9.95
CA ILE A 140 4.22 12.40 8.52
C ILE A 140 4.93 13.72 8.29
N VAL A 141 6.01 13.70 7.52
CA VAL A 141 6.77 14.91 7.16
C VAL A 141 6.48 15.38 5.74
N ALA A 142 6.03 14.49 4.86
CA ALA A 142 5.61 14.83 3.50
C ALA A 142 4.69 13.77 2.89
N THR A 143 3.86 14.18 1.94
CA THR A 143 3.05 13.32 1.05
C THR A 143 3.34 13.64 -0.41
N ASN A 144 2.81 12.84 -1.34
CA ASN A 144 3.05 12.98 -2.79
C ASN A 144 4.53 13.27 -3.12
N THR A 145 5.43 12.52 -2.49
CA THR A 145 6.87 12.74 -2.61
C THR A 145 7.47 11.83 -3.66
N ILE A 146 8.00 12.42 -4.73
CA ILE A 146 8.67 11.69 -5.80
C ILE A 146 10.01 11.19 -5.26
N LEU A 147 10.18 9.87 -5.30
CA LEU A 147 11.46 9.23 -4.96
C LEU A 147 12.37 9.32 -6.19
N VAL A 148 13.47 10.05 -6.06
CA VAL A 148 14.43 10.32 -7.14
C VAL A 148 15.77 9.67 -6.82
N ASN A 149 16.58 9.38 -7.84
CA ASN A 149 17.90 8.75 -7.66
C ASN A 149 17.83 7.44 -6.86
N VAL A 150 16.81 6.62 -7.11
CA VAL A 150 16.57 5.35 -6.42
C VAL A 150 16.45 4.18 -7.40
N ASP A 151 17.38 4.10 -8.36
CA ASP A 151 17.33 3.07 -9.41
C ASP A 151 17.48 1.65 -8.81
N PRO A 152 16.50 0.75 -8.96
CA PRO A 152 16.59 -0.60 -8.41
C PRO A 152 17.62 -1.47 -9.13
N SER A 153 18.10 -1.11 -10.32
CA SER A 153 19.16 -1.86 -11.01
C SER A 153 20.49 -1.85 -10.24
N ASP A 154 20.70 -0.87 -9.36
CA ASP A 154 21.88 -0.80 -8.50
C ASP A 154 21.95 -1.97 -7.51
N ILE A 155 20.80 -2.54 -7.12
CA ILE A 155 20.70 -3.70 -6.22
C ILE A 155 21.34 -4.95 -6.85
N ILE A 156 21.26 -5.07 -8.17
CA ILE A 156 21.68 -6.24 -8.94
C ILE A 156 22.95 -5.96 -9.76
N GLY A 157 23.74 -4.96 -9.34
CA GLY A 157 25.02 -4.63 -9.95
C GLY A 157 24.90 -3.97 -11.32
N GLY A 158 23.89 -3.11 -11.52
CA GLY A 158 23.70 -2.32 -12.74
C GLY A 158 23.19 -3.12 -13.94
N ARG A 159 22.76 -4.37 -13.73
CA ARG A 159 22.13 -5.18 -14.78
C ARG A 159 20.69 -4.69 -15.00
N ARG A 160 20.20 -4.77 -16.23
CA ARG A 160 18.74 -4.73 -16.47
C ARG A 160 18.15 -6.02 -15.91
N GLY A 161 17.78 -6.01 -14.65
CA GLY A 161 16.97 -7.07 -14.05
C GLY A 161 15.50 -6.76 -14.22
N GLY A 162 14.72 -7.82 -14.40
CA GLY A 162 13.29 -7.79 -14.28
C GLY A 162 12.84 -7.94 -12.82
N ASN A 163 11.56 -8.26 -12.70
CA ASN A 163 10.88 -8.45 -11.42
C ASN A 163 11.52 -9.59 -10.60
N GLU A 164 11.92 -10.68 -11.27
CA GLU A 164 12.45 -11.88 -10.61
C GLU A 164 13.81 -11.66 -9.96
N GLU A 165 14.71 -10.91 -10.61
CA GLU A 165 16.03 -10.58 -10.08
C GLU A 165 15.95 -9.69 -8.84
N LEU A 166 14.87 -8.92 -8.72
CA LEU A 166 14.54 -8.10 -7.55
C LEU A 166 13.74 -8.87 -6.48
N GLY A 167 13.45 -10.15 -6.71
CA GLY A 167 12.77 -11.03 -5.76
C GLY A 167 11.25 -11.03 -5.84
N PHE A 168 10.64 -10.35 -6.81
CA PHE A 168 9.19 -10.36 -6.99
C PHE A 168 8.74 -11.66 -7.67
N ALA A 169 7.71 -12.32 -7.11
CA ALA A 169 7.15 -13.55 -7.65
C ALA A 169 6.19 -13.29 -8.82
N ASN A 170 5.66 -12.07 -8.91
CA ASN A 170 4.75 -11.62 -9.96
C ASN A 170 5.29 -10.34 -10.61
N LYS A 171 4.84 -10.05 -11.84
CA LYS A 171 5.12 -8.76 -12.48
C LYS A 171 4.54 -7.62 -11.64
N VAL A 172 5.37 -6.66 -11.25
CA VAL A 172 4.96 -5.46 -10.49
C VAL A 172 5.17 -4.18 -11.30
N GLY A 173 4.41 -3.15 -10.95
CA GLY A 173 4.52 -1.81 -11.55
C GLY A 173 5.68 -0.98 -11.00
N SER A 174 5.81 0.25 -11.50
CA SER A 174 6.86 1.21 -11.11
C SER A 174 6.89 1.48 -9.60
N ARG A 175 5.73 1.57 -8.94
CA ARG A 175 5.60 1.79 -7.49
C ARG A 175 6.50 0.87 -6.66
N HIS A 176 6.54 -0.41 -7.01
CA HIS A 176 7.32 -1.41 -6.29
C HIS A 176 8.81 -1.33 -6.62
N HIS A 177 9.15 -0.98 -7.86
CA HIS A 177 10.52 -0.72 -8.30
C HIS A 177 11.13 0.49 -7.57
N PHE A 178 10.36 1.58 -7.46
CA PHE A 178 10.76 2.74 -6.67
C PHE A 178 10.86 2.42 -5.17
N ALA A 179 9.94 1.62 -4.63
CA ALA A 179 9.96 1.24 -3.22
C ALA A 179 11.19 0.38 -2.85
N ILE A 180 11.52 -0.64 -3.66
CA ILE A 180 12.68 -1.48 -3.41
C ILE A 180 13.99 -0.70 -3.60
N GLY A 181 14.08 0.11 -4.66
CA GLY A 181 15.22 1.00 -4.89
C GLY A 181 15.39 2.01 -3.76
N ALA A 182 14.30 2.63 -3.30
CA ALA A 182 14.35 3.56 -2.18
C ALA A 182 14.84 2.88 -0.90
N SER A 183 14.39 1.66 -0.60
CA SER A 183 14.88 0.92 0.57
C SER A 183 16.38 0.59 0.50
N TYR A 184 16.98 0.57 -0.69
CA TYR A 184 18.41 0.33 -0.90
C TYR A 184 19.23 1.62 -0.72
N HIS A 185 18.77 2.72 -1.34
CA HIS A 185 19.49 4.00 -1.35
C HIS A 185 19.26 4.83 -0.08
N LEU A 186 18.07 4.77 0.51
CA LEU A 186 17.73 5.45 1.77
C LEU A 186 18.12 4.58 2.96
N LEU A 187 19.40 4.56 3.30
CA LEU A 187 19.94 3.73 4.38
C LEU A 187 19.21 3.94 5.72
N GLY A 188 18.83 2.84 6.37
CA GLY A 188 18.11 2.87 7.65
C GLY A 188 16.60 3.08 7.55
N THR A 189 16.07 3.26 6.34
CA THR A 189 14.62 3.30 6.11
C THR A 189 14.01 1.90 5.97
N VAL A 190 12.72 1.82 6.28
CA VAL A 190 11.87 0.67 5.94
C VAL A 190 10.79 1.17 5.02
N VAL A 191 10.62 0.52 3.86
CA VAL A 191 9.62 0.95 2.87
C VAL A 191 8.50 -0.07 2.83
N TYR A 192 7.26 0.40 2.88
CA TYR A 192 6.07 -0.41 2.66
C TYR A 192 5.35 0.00 1.39
N THR A 193 4.72 -0.96 0.72
CA THR A 193 3.78 -0.67 -0.37
C THR A 193 2.47 -1.38 -0.16
N LEU A 194 1.37 -0.71 -0.52
CA LEU A 194 0.09 -1.34 -0.85
C LEU A 194 -0.12 -1.20 -2.36
N SER A 195 -0.29 -2.32 -3.07
CA SER A 195 -0.60 -2.31 -4.50
C SER A 195 -2.09 -2.14 -4.77
N GLU A 196 -2.47 -1.75 -6.00
CA GLU A 196 -3.89 -1.78 -6.41
C GLU A 196 -4.47 -3.21 -6.30
N THR A 197 -3.64 -4.25 -6.41
CA THR A 197 -4.07 -5.65 -6.21
C THR A 197 -4.27 -6.04 -4.75
N GLY A 198 -4.00 -5.13 -3.81
CA GLY A 198 -4.21 -5.32 -2.37
C GLY A 198 -3.06 -6.01 -1.64
N HIS A 199 -1.91 -6.22 -2.30
CA HIS A 199 -0.75 -6.85 -1.67
C HIS A 199 0.09 -5.84 -0.90
N VAL A 200 0.56 -6.26 0.27
CA VAL A 200 1.47 -5.49 1.10
C VAL A 200 2.86 -6.10 1.01
N ARG A 201 3.87 -5.25 0.79
CA ARG A 201 5.29 -5.63 0.81
C ARG A 201 6.07 -4.70 1.70
N ARG A 202 7.09 -5.25 2.35
CA ARG A 202 8.08 -4.56 3.16
C ARG A 202 9.45 -4.72 2.53
N PHE A 203 10.14 -3.61 2.33
CA PHE A 203 11.47 -3.55 1.75
C PHE A 203 12.46 -2.97 2.73
N VAL A 204 13.60 -3.64 2.89
CA VAL A 204 14.74 -3.17 3.69
C VAL A 204 16.01 -3.46 2.91
N GLN A 205 16.86 -2.45 2.72
CA GLN A 205 18.16 -2.58 2.06
C GLN A 205 18.09 -3.29 0.70
N GLY A 206 17.09 -2.93 -0.11
CA GLY A 206 16.91 -3.49 -1.46
C GLY A 206 16.36 -4.92 -1.49
N LYS A 207 15.80 -5.43 -0.39
CA LYS A 207 15.25 -6.79 -0.29
C LYS A 207 13.81 -6.77 0.17
N ILE A 208 12.99 -7.68 -0.39
CA ILE A 208 11.66 -7.99 0.13
C ILE A 208 11.83 -8.82 1.40
N THR A 209 11.53 -8.24 2.55
CA THR A 209 11.71 -8.89 3.87
C THR A 209 10.39 -9.38 4.45
N PHE A 210 9.27 -8.91 3.92
CA PHE A 210 7.94 -9.39 4.23
C PHE A 210 7.02 -9.12 3.03
N SER A 211 6.12 -10.05 2.72
CA SER A 211 5.14 -9.91 1.65
C SER A 211 3.88 -10.71 1.96
N THR A 212 2.73 -10.20 1.48
CA THR A 212 1.47 -10.94 1.45
C THR A 212 1.30 -11.74 0.17
N VAL A 213 2.28 -11.71 -0.74
CA VAL A 213 2.40 -12.63 -1.88
C VAL A 213 3.26 -13.81 -1.46
N ASP A 214 2.76 -15.01 -1.75
CA ASP A 214 3.51 -16.23 -1.47
C ASP A 214 4.82 -16.26 -2.26
N HIS A 215 5.87 -16.80 -1.63
CA HIS A 215 7.19 -17.02 -2.22
C HIS A 215 8.04 -15.76 -2.55
N GLU A 216 7.64 -14.57 -2.11
CA GLU A 216 8.46 -13.34 -2.26
C GLU A 216 9.42 -13.09 -1.08
N THR A 217 9.22 -13.76 0.05
CA THR A 217 10.13 -13.71 1.20
C THR A 217 11.14 -14.85 1.09
N LYS A 218 12.41 -14.53 0.85
CA LYS A 218 13.53 -15.46 0.91
C LYS A 218 14.52 -15.04 1.98
#